data_AF-F0F2T6-F1
#
_entry.id   AF-F0F2T6-F1
#
_cell.length_a   1.000
_cell.length_b   1.000
_cell.length_c   1.000
_cell.angle_alpha   90.00
_cell.angle_beta   90.00
_cell.angle_gamma   90.00
#
_symmetry.space_group_name_H-M   'P 1'
#
loop_
_entity.id
_entity.type
_entity.pdbx_description
1 polymer ?
#
loop_
_entity_poly.entity_id
_entity_poly.type
_entity_poly.pdbx_seq_one_letter_code
_entity_poly.pdbx_strand_id
1 'polypeptide(L)'
;MKIAKIMALWLALSGSAFAAGLDASDAGDYVQLDKDQKPTQMQMRYYQRGTQWVMDGKFGDGEWMPVCQGTGECRLQTSPAQKVREWKALLPAELRAMPMACIHNKAFAFCRMSKPDNPNMRLYWWFAWRNGQTYALGLNRVR
;
A
#
# COMPACT_ATOMS: atom_id res chain seq x y z
N MET A 1 22.81 -4.92 57.50
CA MET A 1 23.25 -5.07 56.10
C MET A 1 22.56 -6.27 55.47
N LYS A 2 21.76 -6.06 54.42
CA LYS A 2 21.62 -6.92 53.23
C LYS A 2 20.53 -6.29 52.34
N ILE A 3 21.00 -5.47 51.41
CA ILE A 3 20.21 -4.78 50.39
C ILE A 3 19.69 -5.85 49.43
N ALA A 4 18.38 -6.05 49.39
CA ALA A 4 17.74 -6.90 48.39
C ALA A 4 17.81 -6.18 47.04
N LYS A 5 18.56 -6.79 46.11
CA LYS A 5 18.74 -6.30 44.74
C LYS A 5 17.41 -6.34 44.00
N ILE A 6 16.87 -5.17 43.68
CA ILE A 6 15.73 -5.03 42.76
C ILE A 6 16.27 -5.35 41.36
N MET A 7 15.93 -6.54 40.85
CA MET A 7 16.13 -6.86 39.43
C MET A 7 15.01 -6.16 38.64
N ALA A 8 15.34 -5.03 38.04
CA ALA A 8 14.51 -4.39 37.02
C ALA A 8 14.61 -5.23 35.73
N LEU A 9 13.59 -6.04 35.48
CA LEU A 9 13.42 -6.78 34.23
C LEU A 9 13.01 -5.78 33.13
N TRP A 10 14.00 -5.29 32.38
CA TRP A 10 13.74 -4.55 31.15
C TRP A 10 13.22 -5.52 30.10
N LEU A 11 11.89 -5.66 30.02
CA LEU A 11 11.23 -6.20 28.83
C LEU A 11 11.51 -5.22 27.69
N ALA A 12 12.54 -5.53 26.90
CA ALA A 12 12.74 -4.94 25.61
C ALA A 12 11.49 -5.26 24.78
N LEU A 13 10.56 -4.31 24.68
CA LEU A 13 9.63 -4.25 23.57
C LEU A 13 10.48 -3.98 22.32
N SER A 14 11.07 -5.02 21.76
CA SER A 14 11.40 -5.07 20.35
C SER A 14 10.08 -5.12 19.59
N GLY A 15 9.36 -4.00 19.60
CA GLY A 15 8.31 -3.73 18.65
C GLY A 15 8.98 -3.74 17.30
N SER A 16 8.89 -4.86 16.59
CA SER A 16 9.19 -4.92 15.17
C SER A 16 8.48 -3.72 14.56
N ALA A 17 9.25 -2.74 14.07
CA ALA A 17 8.73 -1.68 13.25
C ALA A 17 8.28 -2.32 11.94
N PHE A 18 7.16 -3.06 11.99
CA PHE A 18 6.36 -3.33 10.83
C PHE A 18 6.11 -1.96 10.24
N ALA A 19 6.58 -1.74 9.01
CA ALA A 19 6.22 -0.57 8.24
C ALA A 19 4.72 -0.39 8.45
N ALA A 20 4.33 0.71 9.13
CA ALA A 20 2.94 0.95 9.46
C ALA A 20 2.14 0.69 8.18
N GLY A 21 1.09 -0.14 8.28
CA GLY A 21 0.30 -0.54 7.13
C GLY A 21 -0.27 0.67 6.39
N LEU A 22 -1.09 0.43 5.38
CA LEU A 22 -1.88 1.54 4.87
C LEU A 22 -2.80 2.06 5.99
N ASP A 23 -2.91 3.38 6.10
CA ASP A 23 -3.71 4.06 7.12
C ASP A 23 -4.75 4.99 6.48
N ALA A 24 -5.58 5.64 7.29
CA ALA A 24 -6.67 6.48 6.78
C ALA A 24 -6.19 7.62 5.88
N SER A 25 -4.95 8.10 6.05
CA SER A 25 -4.37 9.12 5.18
C SER A 25 -3.98 8.58 3.80
N ASP A 26 -3.98 7.26 3.60
CA ASP A 26 -3.84 6.59 2.30
C ASP A 26 -5.16 6.51 1.50
N ALA A 27 -6.29 6.93 2.08
CA ALA A 27 -7.53 7.11 1.33
C ALA A 27 -7.42 8.30 0.37
N GLY A 28 -8.07 8.21 -0.79
CA GLY A 28 -8.04 9.27 -1.79
C GLY A 28 -8.41 8.81 -3.19
N ASP A 29 -8.42 9.77 -4.10
CA ASP A 29 -8.59 9.55 -5.53
C ASP A 29 -7.22 9.56 -6.21
N TYR A 30 -7.00 8.62 -7.11
CA TYR A 30 -5.74 8.35 -7.77
C TYR A 30 -5.93 8.27 -9.28
N VAL A 31 -4.99 8.83 -10.02
CA VAL A 31 -4.87 8.62 -11.47
C VAL A 31 -3.77 7.61 -11.73
N GLN A 32 -4.07 6.60 -12.54
CA GLN A 32 -3.09 5.62 -12.99
C GLN A 32 -2.16 6.23 -14.02
N LEU A 33 -0.87 5.94 -13.90
CA LEU A 33 0.16 6.35 -14.84
C LEU A 33 0.47 5.23 -15.84
N ASP A 34 0.83 5.61 -17.06
CA ASP A 34 1.37 4.70 -18.06
C ASP A 34 2.86 4.41 -17.85
N LYS A 35 3.44 3.63 -18.77
CA LYS A 35 4.87 3.27 -18.74
C LYS A 35 5.82 4.47 -18.81
N ASP A 36 5.36 5.59 -19.36
CA ASP A 36 6.13 6.83 -19.52
C ASP A 36 5.81 7.84 -18.39
N GLN A 37 5.19 7.36 -17.30
CA GLN A 37 4.77 8.13 -16.13
C GLN A 37 3.77 9.26 -16.43
N LYS A 38 3.00 9.12 -17.51
CA LYS A 38 1.95 10.08 -17.86
C LYS A 38 0.59 9.65 -17.32
N PRO A 39 -0.24 10.58 -16.85
CA PRO A 39 -1.61 10.28 -16.43
C PRO A 39 -2.43 9.62 -17.54
N THR A 40 -3.11 8.53 -17.21
CA THR A 40 -4.08 7.87 -18.09
C THR A 40 -5.51 8.33 -17.77
N GLN A 41 -6.49 7.81 -18.51
CA GLN A 41 -7.90 8.02 -18.19
C GLN A 41 -8.41 7.15 -17.03
N MET A 42 -7.64 6.15 -16.58
CA MET A 42 -8.02 5.28 -15.47
C MET A 42 -7.85 6.00 -14.13
N GLN A 43 -8.92 6.05 -13.34
CA GLN A 43 -8.90 6.58 -11.99
C GLN A 43 -9.40 5.54 -10.99
N MET A 44 -8.85 5.61 -9.78
CA MET A 44 -9.12 4.69 -8.68
C MET A 44 -9.42 5.49 -7.43
N ARG A 45 -10.39 5.06 -6.64
CA ARG A 45 -10.74 5.66 -5.36
C ARG A 45 -10.59 4.61 -4.27
N TYR A 46 -9.73 4.87 -3.29
CA TYR A 46 -9.55 4.01 -2.12
C TYR A 46 -10.10 4.70 -0.88
N TYR A 47 -10.87 3.96 -0.10
CA TYR A 47 -11.44 4.41 1.16
C TYR A 47 -11.72 3.22 2.08
N GLN A 48 -11.99 3.52 3.35
CA GLN A 48 -12.32 2.49 4.33
C GLN A 48 -13.83 2.48 4.63
N ARG A 49 -14.41 1.29 4.74
CA ARG A 49 -15.71 1.05 5.38
C ARG A 49 -15.44 0.30 6.68
N GLY A 50 -15.51 1.00 7.81
CA GLY A 50 -14.94 0.51 9.07
C GLY A 50 -13.43 0.32 8.94
N THR A 51 -12.91 -0.87 9.21
CA THR A 51 -11.48 -1.20 9.07
C THR A 51 -11.13 -1.80 7.70
N GLN A 52 -12.12 -2.09 6.86
CA GLN A 52 -11.92 -2.76 5.58
C GLN A 52 -11.73 -1.74 4.45
N TRP A 53 -10.62 -1.89 3.71
CA TRP A 53 -10.39 -1.14 2.49
C TRP A 53 -11.32 -1.61 1.37
N VAL A 54 -11.83 -0.64 0.61
CA VAL A 54 -12.64 -0.80 -0.60
C VAL A 54 -12.09 0.08 -1.71
N MET A 55 -12.47 -0.25 -2.95
CA MET A 55 -12.00 0.42 -4.15
C MET A 55 -13.17 0.67 -5.11
N ASP A 56 -13.28 1.90 -5.59
CA ASP A 56 -14.08 2.24 -6.76
C ASP A 56 -13.13 2.63 -7.91
N GLY A 57 -13.64 2.56 -9.15
CA GLY A 57 -12.88 2.90 -10.34
C GLY A 57 -13.74 3.64 -11.35
N LYS A 58 -13.10 4.44 -12.20
CA LYS A 58 -13.75 5.06 -13.34
C LYS A 58 -12.77 5.24 -14.50
N PHE A 59 -13.31 5.44 -15.70
CA PHE A 59 -12.57 5.76 -16.90
C PHE A 59 -12.99 7.13 -17.44
N GLY A 60 -12.03 8.04 -17.62
CA GLY A 60 -12.28 9.41 -18.08
C GLY A 60 -13.26 10.16 -17.16
N ASP A 61 -14.27 10.74 -17.79
CA ASP A 61 -15.35 11.47 -17.11
C ASP A 61 -16.55 10.58 -16.75
N GLY A 62 -16.41 9.25 -16.85
CA GLY A 62 -17.42 8.29 -16.44
C GLY A 62 -17.71 8.33 -14.94
N GLU A 63 -18.76 7.62 -14.55
CA GLU A 63 -19.18 7.49 -13.15
C GLU A 63 -18.24 6.57 -12.35
N TRP A 64 -18.17 6.83 -11.04
CA TRP A 64 -17.48 5.94 -10.11
C TRP A 64 -18.27 4.66 -9.92
N MET A 65 -17.65 3.53 -10.27
CA MET A 65 -18.24 2.21 -10.14
C MET A 65 -17.49 1.36 -9.11
N PRO A 66 -18.20 0.52 -8.34
CA PRO A 66 -17.58 -0.36 -7.38
C PRO A 66 -16.68 -1.38 -8.09
N VAL A 67 -15.39 -1.39 -7.75
CA VAL A 67 -14.43 -2.40 -8.22
C VAL A 67 -14.22 -3.45 -7.13
N CYS A 68 -14.16 -3.02 -5.88
CA CYS A 68 -13.91 -3.88 -4.75
C CYS A 68 -14.65 -3.46 -3.49
N GLN A 69 -15.62 -4.27 -3.06
CA GLN A 69 -16.45 -3.98 -1.90
C GLN A 69 -15.94 -4.62 -0.59
N GLY A 70 -14.70 -5.14 -0.57
CA GLY A 70 -14.04 -5.59 0.65
C GLY A 70 -14.51 -6.96 1.20
N THR A 71 -15.24 -7.73 0.39
CA THR A 71 -15.79 -9.05 0.75
C THR A 71 -15.33 -10.12 -0.24
N GLY A 72 -15.45 -11.40 0.17
CA GLY A 72 -15.11 -12.56 -0.65
C GLY A 72 -13.71 -12.48 -1.25
N GLU A 73 -13.59 -12.84 -2.52
CA GLU A 73 -12.31 -12.84 -3.25
C GLU A 73 -11.74 -11.44 -3.49
N CYS A 74 -12.55 -10.39 -3.33
CA CYS A 74 -12.07 -9.03 -3.46
C CYS A 74 -11.48 -8.48 -2.16
N ARG A 75 -11.77 -9.08 -1.00
CA ARG A 75 -11.33 -8.57 0.30
C ARG A 75 -9.85 -8.19 0.29
N LEU A 76 -9.58 -6.90 0.47
CA LEU A 76 -8.24 -6.36 0.52
C LEU A 76 -7.63 -6.60 1.89
N GLN A 77 -6.46 -7.24 1.92
CA GLN A 77 -5.74 -7.61 3.14
C GLN A 77 -4.35 -6.98 3.14
N THR A 78 -3.85 -6.64 4.32
CA THR A 78 -2.45 -6.22 4.50
C THR A 78 -1.53 -7.28 3.91
N SER A 79 -0.60 -6.84 3.07
CA SER A 79 0.28 -7.75 2.33
C SER A 79 1.41 -8.26 3.21
N PRO A 80 1.70 -9.57 3.20
CA PRO A 80 2.87 -10.11 3.90
C PRO A 80 4.17 -9.50 3.37
N ALA A 81 5.17 -9.38 4.24
CA ALA A 81 6.47 -8.78 3.89
C ALA A 81 7.13 -9.45 2.67
N GLN A 82 6.95 -10.77 2.49
CA GLN A 82 7.47 -11.49 1.33
C GLN A 82 6.86 -11.00 0.01
N LYS A 83 5.53 -10.82 -0.03
CA LYS A 83 4.84 -10.29 -1.22
C LYS A 83 5.25 -8.85 -1.53
N VAL A 84 5.37 -8.03 -0.49
CA VAL A 84 5.88 -6.65 -0.63
C VAL A 84 7.28 -6.66 -1.25
N ARG A 85 8.19 -7.55 -0.82
CA ARG A 85 9.53 -7.67 -1.43
C ARG A 85 9.48 -8.07 -2.90
N GLU A 86 8.64 -9.03 -3.26
CA GLU A 86 8.45 -9.48 -4.66
C GLU A 86 8.04 -8.31 -5.56
N TRP A 87 7.05 -7.52 -5.15
CA TRP A 87 6.59 -6.39 -5.95
C TRP A 87 7.60 -5.24 -5.98
N LYS A 88 8.30 -4.99 -4.87
CA LYS A 88 9.33 -3.95 -4.80
C LYS A 88 10.47 -4.24 -5.77
N ALA A 89 10.79 -5.50 -6.03
CA ALA A 89 11.81 -5.90 -6.99
C ALA A 89 11.48 -5.50 -8.44
N LEU A 90 10.19 -5.28 -8.76
CA LEU A 90 9.74 -4.82 -10.07
C LEU A 90 9.93 -3.31 -10.29
N LEU A 91 10.24 -2.56 -9.23
CA LEU A 91 10.39 -1.10 -9.28
C LEU A 91 11.83 -0.68 -9.62
N PRO A 92 12.04 0.57 -10.07
CA PRO A 92 13.37 1.18 -10.22
C PRO A 92 14.21 1.02 -8.95
N ALA A 93 15.52 0.83 -9.12
CA ALA A 93 16.44 0.49 -8.03
C ALA A 93 16.42 1.54 -6.91
N GLU A 94 16.26 2.81 -7.27
CA GLU A 94 16.22 3.97 -6.39
C GLU A 94 15.05 3.90 -5.40
N LEU A 95 13.93 3.29 -5.82
CA LEU A 95 12.74 3.12 -4.99
C LEU A 95 12.85 1.90 -4.07
N ARG A 96 13.72 0.93 -4.38
CA ARG A 96 13.80 -0.35 -3.64
C ARG A 96 14.28 -0.20 -2.20
N ALA A 97 14.88 0.92 -1.81
CA ALA A 97 15.22 1.21 -0.43
C ALA A 97 14.05 1.78 0.39
N MET A 98 13.09 2.46 -0.24
CA MET A 98 12.00 3.14 0.49
C MET A 98 11.03 2.16 1.15
N PRO A 99 10.64 2.34 2.42
CA PRO A 99 9.59 1.54 3.05
C PRO A 99 8.33 1.46 2.19
N MET A 100 7.79 0.26 2.03
CA MET A 100 6.58 0.02 1.24
C MET A 100 5.56 -0.75 2.08
N ALA A 101 4.33 -0.27 2.12
CA ALA A 101 3.18 -0.94 2.71
C ALA A 101 2.12 -1.14 1.64
N CYS A 102 1.46 -2.30 1.67
CA CYS A 102 0.50 -2.67 0.64
C CYS A 102 -0.72 -3.37 1.21
N ILE A 103 -1.85 -3.20 0.54
CA ILE A 103 -3.01 -4.09 0.64
C ILE A 103 -3.17 -4.83 -0.68
N HIS A 104 -3.70 -6.06 -0.65
CA HIS A 104 -3.90 -6.86 -1.85
C HIS A 104 -5.08 -7.81 -1.73
N ASN A 105 -5.56 -8.29 -2.88
CA ASN A 105 -6.46 -9.42 -3.01
C ASN A 105 -5.87 -10.42 -4.01
N LYS A 106 -6.70 -11.22 -4.70
CA LYS A 106 -6.23 -12.17 -5.72
C LYS A 106 -5.93 -11.55 -7.11
N ALA A 107 -6.32 -10.30 -7.36
CA ALA A 107 -6.28 -9.64 -8.67
C ALA A 107 -5.29 -8.46 -8.74
N PHE A 108 -5.11 -7.74 -7.64
CA PHE A 108 -4.11 -6.67 -7.57
C PHE A 108 -3.59 -6.38 -6.16
N ALA A 109 -2.57 -5.50 -6.09
CA ALA A 109 -2.12 -4.82 -4.87
C ALA A 109 -2.10 -3.30 -5.05
N PHE A 110 -2.46 -2.57 -3.98
CA PHE A 110 -2.29 -1.12 -3.86
C PHE A 110 -1.25 -0.85 -2.78
N CYS A 111 -0.23 -0.06 -3.11
CA CYS A 111 0.95 0.14 -2.28
C CYS A 111 1.28 1.63 -2.11
N ARG A 112 1.70 1.99 -0.91
CA ARG A 112 2.33 3.27 -0.58
C ARG A 112 3.81 3.03 -0.31
N MET A 113 4.65 3.87 -0.90
CA MET A 113 6.06 4.02 -0.54
C MET A 113 6.26 5.36 0.17
N SER A 114 6.97 5.34 1.29
CA SER A 114 7.21 6.55 2.10
C SER A 114 8.69 6.90 2.06
N LYS A 115 9.02 8.17 1.88
CA LYS A 115 10.41 8.62 1.95
C LYS A 115 10.91 8.49 3.41
N PRO A 116 12.05 7.83 3.68
CA PRO A 116 12.50 7.60 5.06
C PRO A 116 12.71 8.88 5.87
N ASP A 117 13.21 9.94 5.22
CA ASP A 117 13.48 11.26 5.79
C ASP A 117 12.28 12.21 5.77
N ASN A 118 11.22 11.88 5.00
CA ASN A 118 9.98 12.65 4.99
C ASN A 118 8.78 11.72 4.70
N PRO A 119 8.18 11.09 5.73
CA PRO A 119 7.07 10.15 5.56
C PRO A 119 5.80 10.74 4.93
N ASN A 120 5.68 12.07 4.88
CA ASN A 120 4.60 12.78 4.19
C ASN A 120 4.82 12.81 2.67
N MET A 121 6.07 12.63 2.20
CA MET A 121 6.35 12.38 0.80
C MET A 121 6.08 10.92 0.47
N ARG A 122 4.97 10.69 -0.22
CA ARG A 122 4.46 9.36 -0.54
C ARG A 122 4.38 9.17 -2.05
N LEU A 123 4.76 7.99 -2.49
CA LEU A 123 4.56 7.50 -3.85
C LEU A 123 3.59 6.33 -3.80
N TYR A 124 2.75 6.18 -4.81
CA TYR A 124 1.74 5.13 -4.85
C TYR A 124 1.93 4.26 -6.08
N TRP A 125 1.72 2.96 -5.90
CA TRP A 125 1.88 1.96 -6.93
C TRP A 125 0.71 0.97 -6.90
N TRP A 126 0.30 0.55 -8.09
CA TRP A 126 -0.69 -0.48 -8.29
C TRP A 126 -0.05 -1.65 -9.04
N PHE A 127 -0.14 -2.84 -8.47
CA PHE A 127 0.40 -4.06 -9.08
C PHE A 127 -0.75 -4.92 -9.57
N ALA A 128 -0.85 -5.09 -10.89
CA ALA A 128 -1.91 -5.85 -11.54
C ALA A 128 -1.44 -7.26 -11.89
N TRP A 129 -2.27 -8.29 -11.67
CA TRP A 129 -2.00 -9.62 -12.22
C TRP A 129 -2.88 -9.89 -13.44
N ARG A 130 -2.25 -10.23 -14.56
CA ARG A 130 -2.94 -10.64 -15.78
C ARG A 130 -2.10 -11.65 -16.54
N ASN A 131 -2.71 -12.77 -16.93
CA ASN A 131 -2.06 -13.82 -17.73
C ASN A 131 -0.74 -14.33 -17.13
N GLY A 132 -0.66 -14.48 -15.82
CA GLY A 132 0.55 -14.92 -15.11
C GLY A 132 1.66 -13.86 -15.01
N GLN A 133 1.45 -12.65 -15.53
CA GLN A 133 2.38 -11.53 -15.44
C GLN A 133 1.92 -10.52 -14.38
N THR A 134 2.89 -9.87 -13.72
CA THR A 134 2.64 -8.75 -12.81
C THR A 134 3.05 -7.46 -13.49
N TYR A 135 2.16 -6.48 -13.52
CA TYR A 135 2.41 -5.15 -14.07
C TYR A 135 2.49 -4.13 -12.95
N ALA A 136 3.59 -3.38 -12.87
CA ALA A 136 3.76 -2.28 -11.92
C ALA A 136 3.34 -0.96 -12.56
N LEU A 137 2.36 -0.29 -11.97
CA LEU A 137 1.75 0.92 -12.50
C LEU A 137 1.84 2.02 -11.45
N GLY A 138 2.44 3.16 -11.81
CA GLY A 138 2.50 4.31 -10.92
C GLY A 138 1.12 4.91 -10.70
N LEU A 139 0.90 5.53 -9.54
CA LEU A 139 -0.33 6.25 -9.23
C LEU A 139 0.03 7.65 -8.71
N ASN A 140 -0.66 8.67 -9.23
CA ASN A 140 -0.64 10.01 -8.66
C ASN A 140 -1.93 10.24 -7.88
N ARG A 141 -1.79 10.66 -6.61
CA ARG A 141 -2.96 11.13 -5.85
C ARG A 141 -3.41 12.48 -6.41
N VAL A 142 -4.71 12.63 -6.58
CA VAL A 142 -5.34 13.88 -7.03
C VAL A 142 -6.24 14.53 -5.97
N ARG A 143 -6.77 13.73 -5.03
CA ARG A 143 -7.58 14.21 -3.89
C ARG A 143 -7.32 13.36 -2.67
#